data_AF-A0AA43XQ75-F1
#
_entry.id   AF-A0AA43XQ75-F1
#
_cell.length_a   1.000
_cell.length_b   1.000
_cell.length_c   1.000
_cell.angle_alpha   90.00
_cell.angle_beta   90.00
_cell.angle_gamma   90.00
#
_symmetry.space_group_name_H-M   'P 1'
#
loop_
_entity.id
_entity.type
_entity.pdbx_description
1 polymer ?
#
loop_
_entity_poly.entity_id
_entity_poly.type
_entity_poly.pdbx_seq_one_letter_code
_entity_poly.pdbx_strand_id
1 'polypeptide(L)'
;MLFRGVDGLVDKKNKVLIKINGQEYPIVGLEPKDYLLKVGNYVDEKMEEVRGANQRLSTSMIAVLTSINMADELLKLEEKLEKEQGKYEEPLRKFEEMKNKCENLESALSRLEEQNQELKRTNGNLEKFKEKYETETLELKQEVKNQEEENKKAEDIINELQNKLFENQIKLVQARKQLEKHQKDS
;
A
#
# COMPACT_ATOMS: atom_id res chain seq x y z
N MET A 1 35.49 -16.17 -47.43
CA MET A 1 34.05 -15.94 -47.20
C MET A 1 33.85 -14.47 -46.89
N LEU A 2 33.11 -13.74 -47.72
CA LEU A 2 32.66 -12.38 -47.44
C LEU A 2 31.17 -12.47 -47.07
N PHE A 3 30.83 -12.18 -45.82
CA PHE A 3 29.45 -11.92 -45.45
C PHE A 3 29.10 -10.48 -45.91
N ARG A 4 28.18 -10.37 -46.89
CA ARG A 4 27.46 -9.14 -47.27
C ARG A 4 26.03 -9.27 -46.71
N GLY A 5 25.33 -8.25 -46.21
CA GLY A 5 25.61 -6.82 -46.06
C GLY A 5 24.32 -6.10 -45.61
N VAL A 6 24.47 -4.90 -45.05
CA VAL A 6 23.48 -3.80 -45.12
C VAL A 6 24.29 -2.51 -45.16
N ASP A 7 24.13 -1.76 -46.25
CA ASP A 7 24.84 -0.51 -46.54
C ASP A 7 24.42 0.62 -45.59
N GLY A 8 25.38 1.44 -45.12
CA GLY A 8 25.07 2.79 -44.62
C GLY A 8 25.75 3.28 -43.34
N LEU A 9 26.94 2.81 -42.97
CA LEU A 9 27.85 3.56 -42.09
C LEU A 9 29.27 3.17 -42.46
N VAL A 10 30.21 4.11 -42.36
CA VAL A 10 31.63 3.90 -42.69
C VAL A 10 32.16 2.71 -41.88
N ASP A 11 32.14 1.56 -42.53
CA ASP A 11 32.48 0.24 -42.01
C ASP A 11 33.95 0.24 -41.63
N LYS A 12 34.26 0.54 -40.36
CA LYS A 12 35.60 0.42 -39.80
C LYS A 12 35.93 -1.07 -39.62
N LYS A 13 36.04 -1.77 -40.76
CA LYS A 13 36.34 -3.18 -40.85
C LYS A 13 37.78 -3.39 -40.40
N ASN A 14 37.93 -4.16 -39.34
CA ASN A 14 39.22 -4.61 -38.86
C ASN A 14 39.67 -5.78 -39.75
N LYS A 15 40.87 -5.65 -40.31
CA LYS A 15 41.56 -6.72 -41.03
C LYS A 15 42.68 -7.26 -40.16
N VAL A 16 42.70 -8.56 -39.96
CA VAL A 16 43.73 -9.29 -39.21
C VAL A 16 44.18 -10.52 -40.01
N LEU A 17 45.44 -10.89 -39.86
CA LEU A 17 45.98 -12.13 -40.40
C LEU A 17 46.00 -13.15 -39.26
N ILE A 18 45.33 -14.28 -39.46
CA ILE A 18 45.20 -15.33 -38.44
C ILE A 18 45.83 -16.60 -38.99
N LYS A 19 46.63 -17.29 -38.19
CA LYS A 19 47.19 -18.59 -38.52
C LYS A 19 46.30 -19.68 -37.93
N ILE A 20 45.73 -20.54 -38.78
CA ILE A 20 44.91 -21.68 -38.38
C ILE A 20 45.49 -22.93 -39.06
N ASN A 21 45.82 -23.93 -38.26
CA ASN A 21 46.37 -25.20 -38.66
C ASN A 21 47.58 -25.06 -39.62
N GLY A 22 48.46 -24.11 -39.29
CA GLY A 22 49.66 -23.81 -40.06
C GLY A 22 49.44 -22.95 -41.31
N GLN A 23 48.20 -22.59 -41.67
CA GLN A 23 47.87 -21.75 -42.82
C GLN A 23 47.42 -20.36 -42.39
N GLU A 24 47.84 -19.32 -43.12
CA GLU A 24 47.47 -17.93 -42.83
C GLU A 24 46.21 -17.52 -43.60
N TYR A 25 45.22 -17.00 -42.87
CA TYR A 25 43.95 -16.54 -43.39
C TYR A 25 43.73 -15.04 -43.09
N PRO A 26 43.52 -14.19 -44.11
CA PRO A 26 43.12 -12.81 -43.89
C PRO A 26 41.64 -12.75 -43.51
N ILE A 27 41.35 -12.37 -42.26
CA ILE A 27 39.98 -12.22 -41.74
C ILE A 27 39.62 -10.73 -41.68
N VAL A 28 38.40 -10.42 -42.11
CA VAL A 28 37.83 -9.07 -42.11
C VAL A 28 36.51 -9.11 -41.34
N GLY A 29 36.39 -8.28 -40.30
CA GLY A 29 35.19 -8.23 -39.45
C GLY A 29 34.95 -6.84 -38.87
N LEU A 30 33.76 -6.62 -38.32
CA LEU A 30 33.40 -5.39 -37.60
C LEU A 30 33.90 -5.41 -36.14
N GLU A 31 34.13 -6.61 -35.61
CA GLU A 31 34.63 -6.81 -34.26
C GLU A 31 36.06 -6.27 -34.08
N PRO A 32 36.46 -5.93 -32.84
CA PRO A 32 37.82 -5.52 -32.52
C PRO A 32 38.87 -6.55 -32.97
N LYS A 33 40.07 -6.07 -33.35
CA LYS A 33 41.17 -6.94 -33.79
C LYS A 33 41.49 -8.04 -32.77
N ASP A 34 41.51 -7.72 -31.49
CA ASP A 34 41.80 -8.66 -30.41
C ASP A 34 40.75 -9.78 -30.33
N TYR A 35 39.48 -9.45 -30.54
CA TYR A 35 38.40 -10.45 -30.58
C TYR A 35 38.55 -11.36 -31.80
N LEU A 36 38.80 -10.79 -32.98
CA LEU A 36 39.03 -11.57 -34.19
C LEU A 36 40.23 -12.52 -34.06
N LEU A 37 41.34 -12.05 -33.47
CA LEU A 37 42.50 -12.89 -33.14
C LEU A 37 42.14 -13.99 -32.14
N LYS A 38 41.35 -13.67 -31.11
CA LYS A 38 40.88 -14.64 -30.12
C LYS A 38 40.03 -15.75 -30.76
N VAL A 39 39.10 -15.39 -31.66
CA VAL A 39 38.30 -16.38 -32.42
C VAL A 39 39.20 -17.27 -33.27
N GLY A 40 40.18 -16.67 -33.94
CA GLY A 40 41.16 -17.39 -34.73
C GLY A 40 41.96 -18.42 -33.93
N ASN A 41 42.54 -17.99 -32.82
CA ASN A 41 43.30 -18.86 -31.90
C ASN A 41 42.42 -19.97 -31.33
N TYR A 42 41.17 -19.67 -30.99
CA TYR A 42 40.23 -20.67 -30.49
C TYR A 42 39.93 -21.77 -31.54
N VAL A 43 39.76 -21.39 -32.81
CA VAL A 43 39.60 -22.37 -33.89
C VAL A 43 40.87 -23.19 -34.10
N ASP A 44 42.04 -22.57 -34.04
CA ASP A 44 43.34 -23.26 -34.15
C ASP A 44 43.52 -24.30 -33.04
N GLU A 45 43.25 -23.91 -31.78
CA GLU A 45 43.26 -24.79 -30.61
C GLU A 45 42.30 -25.98 -30.79
N LYS A 46 41.07 -25.73 -31.24
CA LYS A 46 40.08 -26.78 -31.48
C LYS A 46 40.47 -27.73 -32.61
N MET A 47 41.10 -27.22 -33.68
CA MET A 47 41.63 -28.07 -34.74
C MET A 47 42.83 -28.91 -34.25
N GLU A 48 43.66 -28.37 -33.36
CA GLU A 48 44.79 -29.10 -32.77
C GLU A 48 44.31 -30.19 -31.78
N GLU A 49 43.25 -29.94 -31.01
CA GLU A 49 42.60 -30.96 -30.16
C GLU A 49 42.13 -32.17 -31.01
N VAL A 50 41.44 -31.90 -32.12
CA VAL A 50 40.95 -32.94 -33.02
C VAL A 50 42.10 -33.69 -33.71
N ARG A 51 43.16 -32.97 -34.11
CA ARG A 51 44.38 -33.55 -34.67
C ARG A 51 45.10 -34.45 -33.66
N GLY A 52 45.20 -34.02 -32.40
CA GLY A 52 45.80 -34.78 -31.32
C GLY A 52 45.06 -36.08 -31.02
N ALA A 53 43.72 -36.07 -31.13
CA ALA A 53 42.90 -37.26 -30.96
C ALA A 53 43.09 -38.31 -32.07
N ASN A 54 43.33 -37.89 -33.32
CA ASN A 54 43.62 -38.81 -34.41
C ASN A 54 44.49 -38.17 -35.51
N GLN A 55 45.78 -38.49 -35.50
CA GLN A 55 46.78 -37.96 -36.42
C GLN A 55 46.64 -38.45 -37.88
N ARG A 56 45.81 -39.47 -38.14
CA ARG A 56 45.61 -40.03 -39.50
C ARG A 56 44.55 -39.29 -40.31
N LEU A 57 43.86 -38.32 -39.72
CA LEU A 57 42.82 -37.55 -40.40
C LEU A 57 43.43 -36.54 -41.37
N SER A 58 42.80 -36.38 -42.53
CA SER A 58 43.15 -35.30 -43.45
C SER A 58 42.78 -33.94 -42.85
N THR A 59 43.46 -32.88 -43.26
CA THR A 59 43.14 -31.51 -42.80
C THR A 59 41.67 -31.14 -43.04
N SER A 60 41.08 -31.58 -44.15
CA SER A 60 39.66 -31.37 -44.44
C SER A 60 38.75 -32.11 -43.46
N MET A 61 39.07 -33.36 -43.11
CA MET A 61 38.31 -34.11 -42.09
C MET A 61 38.43 -33.49 -40.70
N ILE A 62 39.63 -33.02 -40.34
CA ILE A 62 39.87 -32.29 -39.08
C ILE A 62 39.00 -31.03 -39.02
N ALA A 63 38.98 -30.22 -40.09
CA ALA A 63 38.18 -29.00 -40.14
C ALA A 63 36.67 -29.28 -40.03
N VAL A 64 36.17 -30.32 -40.71
CA VAL A 64 34.75 -30.71 -40.64
C VAL A 64 34.39 -31.22 -39.24
N LEU A 65 35.20 -32.10 -38.65
CA LEU A 65 34.95 -32.61 -37.31
C LEU A 65 35.04 -31.51 -36.24
N THR A 66 35.99 -30.58 -36.40
CA THR A 66 36.09 -29.38 -35.54
C THR A 66 34.83 -28.53 -35.63
N SER A 67 34.33 -28.31 -36.85
CA SER A 67 33.10 -27.54 -37.08
C SER A 67 31.87 -28.21 -36.47
N ILE A 68 31.76 -29.54 -36.58
CA ILE A 68 30.68 -30.31 -35.94
C ILE A 68 30.75 -30.19 -34.42
N ASN A 69 31.93 -30.36 -33.82
CA ASN A 69 32.11 -30.25 -32.38
C ASN A 69 31.76 -28.85 -31.86
N MET A 70 32.20 -27.80 -32.55
CA MET A 70 31.88 -26.42 -32.18
C MET A 70 30.38 -26.12 -32.31
N ALA A 71 29.71 -26.66 -33.33
CA ALA A 71 28.27 -26.52 -33.49
C ALA A 71 27.49 -27.26 -32.39
N ASP A 72 27.92 -28.47 -32.03
CA ASP A 72 27.34 -29.22 -30.91
C ASP A 72 27.53 -28.51 -29.56
N GLU A 73 28.73 -27.96 -29.30
CA GLU A 73 29.00 -27.12 -28.12
C GLU A 73 28.07 -25.90 -28.07
N LEU A 74 27.88 -25.21 -29.20
CA LEU A 74 27.00 -24.04 -29.31
C LEU A 74 25.54 -24.41 -29.02
N LEU A 75 24.99 -25.43 -29.69
CA LEU A 75 23.60 -25.86 -29.50
C LEU A 75 23.33 -26.28 -28.04
N LYS A 76 24.26 -27.01 -27.43
CA LYS A 76 24.15 -27.37 -26.00
C LYS A 76 24.22 -26.15 -25.08
N LEU A 77 24.94 -25.10 -25.46
CA LEU A 77 25.00 -23.85 -24.70
C LEU A 77 23.69 -23.08 -24.81
N GLU A 78 23.10 -23.02 -26.01
CA GLU A 78 21.80 -22.39 -26.27
C GLU A 78 20.68 -23.07 -25.46
N GLU A 79 20.60 -24.42 -25.49
CA GLU A 79 19.64 -25.17 -24.68
C GLU A 79 19.80 -24.91 -23.16
N LYS A 80 21.05 -24.82 -22.68
CA LYS A 80 21.33 -24.49 -21.27
C LYS A 80 20.90 -23.07 -20.93
N LEU A 81 21.14 -22.12 -21.83
CA LEU A 81 20.77 -20.72 -21.65
C LEU A 81 19.25 -20.57 -21.59
N GLU A 82 18.53 -21.19 -22.51
CA GLU A 82 17.06 -21.19 -22.54
C GLU A 82 16.50 -21.82 -21.25
N LYS A 83 17.06 -22.96 -20.82
CA LYS A 83 16.67 -23.60 -19.57
C LYS A 83 16.96 -22.74 -18.35
N GLU A 84 18.10 -22.07 -18.29
CA GLU A 84 18.42 -21.12 -17.22
C GLU A 84 17.45 -19.94 -17.23
N GLN A 85 17.18 -19.34 -18.38
CA GLN A 85 16.22 -18.24 -18.52
C GLN A 85 14.82 -18.62 -18.03
N GLY A 86 14.35 -19.82 -18.38
CA GLY A 86 13.07 -20.34 -17.89
C GLY A 86 13.02 -20.54 -16.37
N LYS A 87 14.15 -20.74 -15.68
CA LYS A 87 14.17 -20.81 -14.21
C LYS A 87 13.89 -19.47 -13.54
N TYR A 88 14.18 -18.36 -14.21
CA TYR A 88 13.96 -17.02 -13.67
C TYR A 88 12.56 -16.47 -13.96
N GLU A 89 11.84 -17.07 -14.93
CA GLU A 89 10.48 -16.67 -15.30
C GLU A 89 9.47 -16.79 -14.14
N GLU A 90 9.41 -17.95 -13.50
CA GLU A 90 8.50 -18.22 -12.37
C GLU A 90 8.81 -17.34 -11.13
N PRO A 91 10.07 -17.25 -10.66
CA PRO A 91 10.45 -16.33 -9.59
C PRO A 91 10.16 -14.86 -9.91
N LEU A 92 10.40 -14.42 -11.15
CA LEU A 92 10.13 -13.05 -11.57
C LEU A 92 8.62 -12.76 -11.54
N ARG A 93 7.79 -13.69 -12.04
CA ARG A 93 6.32 -13.57 -11.95
C ARG A 93 5.86 -13.50 -10.50
N LYS A 94 6.37 -14.37 -9.62
CA LYS A 94 6.05 -14.35 -8.19
C LYS A 94 6.50 -13.06 -7.52
N PHE A 95 7.64 -12.51 -7.91
CA PHE A 95 8.13 -11.24 -7.40
C PHE A 95 7.21 -10.08 -7.80
N GLU A 96 6.78 -10.01 -9.07
CA GLU A 96 5.79 -9.02 -9.52
C GLU A 96 4.44 -9.18 -8.81
N GLU A 97 3.94 -10.41 -8.67
CA GLU A 97 2.71 -10.68 -7.91
C GLU A 97 2.82 -10.21 -6.45
N MET A 98 3.95 -10.47 -5.80
CA MET A 98 4.19 -10.05 -4.43
C MET A 98 4.32 -8.53 -4.32
N LYS A 99 5.03 -7.90 -5.25
CA LYS A 99 5.17 -6.44 -5.32
C LYS A 99 3.80 -5.76 -5.44
N ASN A 100 2.96 -6.24 -6.35
CA ASN A 100 1.60 -5.72 -6.52
C ASN A 100 0.75 -5.91 -5.25
N LYS A 101 0.91 -7.03 -4.54
CA LYS A 101 0.25 -7.24 -3.24
C LYS A 101 0.72 -6.23 -2.19
N CYS A 102 2.03 -5.95 -2.11
CA CYS A 102 2.57 -4.95 -1.21
C CYS A 102 2.00 -3.55 -1.50
N GLU A 103 1.99 -3.12 -2.77
CA GLU A 103 1.44 -1.82 -3.17
C GLU A 103 -0.06 -1.68 -2.83
N ASN A 104 -0.83 -2.75 -3.01
CA ASN A 104 -2.24 -2.79 -2.61
C ASN A 104 -2.42 -2.72 -1.09
N LEU A 105 -1.58 -3.43 -0.33
CA LEU A 105 -1.61 -3.40 1.14
C LEU A 105 -1.22 -2.02 1.69
N GLU A 106 -0.20 -1.37 1.11
CA GLU A 106 0.18 -0.01 1.46
C GLU A 106 -0.96 0.98 1.21
N SER A 107 -1.64 0.86 0.07
CA SER A 107 -2.82 1.67 -0.23
C SER A 107 -3.98 1.43 0.75
N ALA A 108 -4.18 0.18 1.18
CA ALA A 108 -5.20 -0.17 2.17
C ALA A 108 -4.85 0.34 3.57
N LEU A 109 -3.59 0.26 3.98
CA LEU A 109 -3.11 0.78 5.26
C LEU A 109 -3.30 2.29 5.34
N SER A 110 -2.93 3.03 4.30
CA SER A 110 -3.13 4.48 4.23
C SER A 110 -4.60 4.88 4.41
N ARG A 111 -5.52 4.20 3.72
CA ARG A 111 -6.98 4.42 3.90
C ARG A 111 -7.45 4.11 5.32
N LEU A 112 -6.96 3.03 5.91
CA LEU A 112 -7.36 2.62 7.26
C LEU A 112 -6.82 3.60 8.31
N GLU A 113 -5.63 4.16 8.10
CA GLU A 113 -5.06 5.21 8.95
C GLU A 113 -5.89 6.50 8.88
N GLU A 114 -6.29 6.93 7.68
CA GLU A 114 -7.19 8.09 7.50
C GLU A 114 -8.53 7.89 8.23
N GLN A 115 -9.17 6.73 8.06
CA GLN A 115 -10.42 6.40 8.75
C GLN A 115 -10.26 6.40 10.27
N ASN A 116 -9.15 5.86 10.79
CA ASN A 116 -8.88 5.89 12.23
C ASN A 116 -8.69 7.31 12.76
N GLN A 117 -8.04 8.19 12.00
CA GLN A 117 -7.90 9.59 12.38
C GLN A 117 -9.26 10.30 12.40
N GLU A 118 -10.11 10.06 11.41
CA GLU A 118 -11.46 10.61 11.36
C GLU A 118 -12.33 10.10 12.53
N LEU A 119 -12.29 8.80 12.80
CA LEU A 119 -12.98 8.21 13.95
C LEU A 119 -12.51 8.81 15.28
N LYS A 120 -11.20 9.06 15.42
CA LYS A 120 -10.65 9.70 16.61
C LYS A 120 -11.13 11.15 16.76
N ARG A 121 -11.24 11.91 15.66
CA ARG A 121 -11.79 13.27 15.67
C ARG A 121 -13.27 13.29 16.05
N THR A 122 -14.06 12.39 15.46
CA THR A 122 -15.50 12.29 15.74
C THR A 122 -15.75 11.90 17.18
N ASN A 123 -15.05 10.89 17.73
CA ASN A 123 -15.13 10.54 19.14
C ASN A 123 -14.79 11.72 20.06
N GLY A 124 -13.71 12.46 19.78
CA GLY A 124 -13.35 13.64 20.57
C GLY A 124 -14.41 14.75 20.52
N ASN A 125 -15.12 14.91 19.39
CA ASN A 125 -16.25 15.84 19.30
C ASN A 125 -17.46 15.33 20.10
N LEU A 126 -17.78 14.04 20.01
CA LEU A 126 -18.86 13.43 20.78
C LEU A 126 -18.62 13.56 22.29
N GLU A 127 -17.40 13.38 22.76
CA GLU A 127 -17.03 13.58 24.18
C GLU A 127 -17.31 15.01 24.64
N LYS A 128 -16.92 16.02 23.85
CA LYS A 128 -17.23 17.43 24.16
C LYS A 128 -18.73 17.72 24.18
N PHE A 129 -19.48 17.16 23.24
CA PHE A 129 -20.95 17.31 23.26
C PHE A 129 -21.57 16.65 24.48
N LYS A 130 -21.11 15.44 24.82
CA LYS A 130 -21.57 14.71 26.00
C LYS A 130 -21.33 15.52 27.28
N GLU A 131 -20.13 16.06 27.45
CA GLU A 131 -19.78 16.91 28.61
C GLU A 131 -20.66 18.16 28.70
N LYS A 132 -20.92 18.81 27.55
CA LYS A 132 -21.82 19.97 27.48
C LYS A 132 -23.25 19.62 27.94
N TYR A 133 -23.82 18.53 27.41
CA TYR A 133 -25.18 18.11 27.78
C TYR A 133 -25.27 17.62 29.22
N GLU A 134 -24.21 16.98 29.75
CA GLU A 134 -24.14 16.60 31.16
C GLU A 134 -24.18 17.83 32.07
N THR A 135 -23.43 18.87 31.73
CA THR A 135 -23.41 20.15 32.47
C THR A 135 -24.79 20.82 32.44
N GLU A 136 -25.38 20.96 31.25
CA GLU A 136 -26.70 21.59 31.06
C GLU A 136 -27.82 20.80 31.80
N THR A 137 -27.75 19.47 31.79
CA THR A 137 -28.68 18.62 32.55
C THR A 137 -28.56 18.83 34.05
N LEU A 138 -27.35 19.11 34.55
CA LEU A 138 -27.07 19.31 35.97
C LEU A 138 -27.58 20.68 36.43
N GLU A 139 -27.40 21.71 35.61
CA GLU A 139 -27.95 23.05 35.83
C GLU A 139 -29.48 23.04 35.86
N LEU A 140 -30.12 22.44 34.87
CA LEU A 140 -31.59 22.32 34.82
C LEU A 140 -32.17 21.56 36.02
N LYS A 141 -31.50 20.49 36.46
CA LYS A 141 -31.92 19.74 37.66
C LYS A 141 -31.87 20.61 38.92
N GLN A 142 -30.84 21.44 39.05
CA GLN A 142 -30.72 22.34 40.19
C GLN A 142 -31.80 23.43 40.16
N GLU A 143 -32.12 23.95 38.98
CA GLU A 143 -33.16 24.97 38.81
C GLU A 143 -34.55 24.42 39.11
N VAL A 144 -34.88 23.21 38.63
CA VAL A 144 -36.13 22.51 38.99
C VAL A 144 -36.24 22.33 40.50
N LYS A 145 -35.16 21.90 41.16
CA LYS A 145 -35.15 21.72 42.63
C LYS A 145 -35.41 23.04 43.37
N ASN A 146 -34.78 24.13 42.93
CA ASN A 146 -35.00 25.45 43.53
C ASN A 146 -36.46 25.89 43.36
N GLN A 147 -37.04 25.69 42.17
CA GLN A 147 -38.43 26.03 41.89
C GLN A 147 -39.42 25.19 42.71
N GLU A 148 -39.13 23.90 42.93
CA GLU A 148 -39.93 23.04 43.80
C GLU A 148 -39.92 23.53 45.27
N GLU A 149 -38.76 23.95 45.79
CA GLU A 149 -38.66 24.52 47.13
C GLU A 149 -39.42 25.84 47.27
N GLU A 150 -39.38 26.70 46.25
CA GLU A 150 -40.14 27.95 46.22
C GLU A 150 -41.64 27.72 46.13
N ASN A 151 -42.08 26.79 45.27
CA ASN A 151 -43.49 26.42 45.15
C ASN A 151 -44.03 25.88 46.47
N LYS A 152 -43.26 25.04 47.17
CA LYS A 152 -43.64 24.54 48.50
C LYS A 152 -43.82 25.66 49.51
N LYS A 153 -42.91 26.64 49.56
CA LYS A 153 -43.05 27.82 50.43
C LYS A 153 -44.30 28.63 50.06
N ALA A 154 -44.59 28.80 48.78
CA ALA A 154 -45.78 29.50 48.33
C ALA A 154 -47.07 28.78 48.75
N GLU A 155 -47.10 27.45 48.64
CA GLU A 155 -48.21 26.61 49.13
C GLU A 155 -48.43 26.76 50.64
N ASP A 156 -47.36 26.73 51.44
CA ASP A 156 -47.42 26.93 52.89
C ASP A 156 -48.03 28.30 53.24
N ILE A 157 -47.58 29.37 52.55
CA ILE A 157 -48.12 30.73 52.73
C ILE A 157 -49.60 30.80 52.34
N ILE A 158 -49.99 30.19 51.22
CA ILE A 158 -51.39 30.16 50.77
C ILE A 158 -52.27 29.48 51.82
N ASN A 159 -51.83 28.34 52.37
CA ASN A 159 -52.55 27.62 53.41
C ASN A 159 -52.72 28.47 54.68
N GLU A 160 -51.66 29.18 55.13
CA GLU A 160 -51.75 30.09 56.26
C GLU A 160 -52.75 31.24 56.02
N LEU A 161 -52.74 31.84 54.83
CA LEU A 161 -53.66 32.92 54.48
C LEU A 161 -55.10 32.42 54.39
N GLN A 162 -55.33 31.23 53.82
CA GLN A 162 -56.65 30.59 53.79
C GLN A 162 -57.20 30.35 55.20
N ASN A 163 -56.36 29.87 56.13
CA ASN A 163 -56.75 29.69 57.53
C ASN A 163 -57.14 31.02 58.19
N LYS A 164 -56.32 32.06 58.03
CA LYS A 164 -56.61 33.41 58.56
C LYS A 164 -57.90 33.99 57.96
N LEU A 165 -58.15 33.78 56.67
CA LEU A 165 -59.38 34.22 56.01
C LEU A 165 -60.59 33.49 56.59
N PHE A 166 -60.50 32.18 56.80
CA PHE A 166 -61.57 31.38 57.39
C PHE A 166 -61.91 31.84 58.82
N GLU A 167 -60.89 32.08 59.66
CA GLU A 167 -61.10 32.64 61.00
C GLU A 167 -61.79 34.01 60.95
N ASN A 168 -61.37 34.89 60.05
CA ASN A 168 -61.98 36.20 59.88
C ASN A 168 -63.43 36.09 59.39
N GLN A 169 -63.73 35.17 58.46
CA GLN A 169 -65.10 34.90 58.02
C GLN A 169 -65.99 34.41 59.17
N ILE A 170 -65.50 33.50 60.02
CA ILE A 170 -66.23 33.05 61.22
C ILE A 170 -66.53 34.21 62.16
N LYS A 171 -65.51 35.01 62.49
CA LYS A 171 -65.67 36.19 63.36
C LYS A 171 -66.72 37.16 62.81
N LEU A 172 -66.71 37.40 61.49
CA LEU A 172 -67.65 38.30 60.83
C LEU A 172 -69.09 37.77 60.89
N VAL A 173 -69.30 36.46 60.70
CA VAL A 173 -70.62 35.81 60.86
C VAL A 173 -71.11 35.88 62.31
N GLN A 174 -70.23 35.63 63.28
CA GLN A 174 -70.57 35.73 64.71
C GLN A 174 -70.97 37.15 65.09
N ALA A 175 -70.21 38.16 64.64
CA ALA A 175 -70.53 39.57 64.86
C ALA A 175 -71.88 39.97 64.22
N ARG A 176 -72.16 39.53 62.98
CA ARG A 176 -73.47 39.74 62.34
C ARG A 176 -74.61 39.12 63.15
N LYS A 177 -74.46 37.90 63.64
CA LYS A 177 -75.47 37.21 64.45
C LYS A 177 -75.72 37.91 65.78
N GLN A 178 -74.71 38.50 66.40
CA GLN A 178 -74.87 39.31 67.61
C GLN A 178 -75.63 40.62 67.33
N LEU A 179 -75.33 41.29 66.21
CA LEU A 179 -76.06 42.48 65.77
C LEU A 179 -77.55 42.20 65.52
N GLU A 180 -77.88 41.08 64.88
CA GLU A 180 -79.29 40.67 64.66
C GLU A 180 -80.06 40.39 65.97
N LYS A 181 -79.38 39.88 67.00
CA LYS A 181 -79.99 39.69 68.33
C LYS A 181 -80.25 41.05 69.00
N HIS A 182 -79.27 41.94 69.00
CA HIS A 182 -79.44 43.28 69.56
C HIS A 182 -80.49 44.13 68.83
N GLN A 183 -80.72 43.91 67.54
CA GLN A 183 -81.79 44.57 66.78
C GLN A 183 -83.19 43.99 67.01
N LYS A 184 -83.31 42.78 67.59
CA LYS A 184 -84.61 42.17 67.96
C LYS A 184 -85.02 42.43 69.41
N ASP A 185 -84.06 42.77 70.26
CA ASP A 185 -84.27 43.07 71.69
C ASP A 185 -84.41 44.59 71.98
N SER A 186 -84.57 45.43 70.95
CA SER A 186 -84.95 46.87 71.02
C SER A 186 -86.21 47.13 70.23
#